data_AF-A0A6B3FNP4-F1
#
_entry.id   AF-A0A6B3FNP4-F1
#
_cell.length_a   1.000
_cell.length_b   1.000
_cell.length_c   1.000
_cell.angle_alpha   90.00
_cell.angle_beta   90.00
_cell.angle_gamma   90.00
#
_symmetry.space_group_name_H-M   'P 1'
#
loop_
_entity.id
_entity.type
_entity.pdbx_description
1 polymer ?
#
loop_
_entity_poly.entity_id
_entity_poly.type
_entity_poly.pdbx_seq_one_letter_code
_entity_poly.pdbx_strand_id
1 'polypeptide(L)' 'SGDQAQGVTSGGWGNCTSGGETWYQPINEILNRYGLRLHTA' A
#
# COMPACT_ATOMS: atom_id res chain seq x y z
N SER A 1 -15.50 -4.01 -1.90
CA SER A 1 -14.03 -3.92 -1.74
C SER A 1 -13.51 -3.15 -2.94
N GLY A 2 -12.70 -2.10 -2.74
CA GLY A 2 -12.25 -1.22 -3.82
C GLY A 2 -11.85 0.17 -3.33
N ASP A 3 -12.62 0.67 -2.35
CA ASP A 3 -12.41 2.03 -1.80
C ASP A 3 -11.62 2.04 -0.48
N GLN A 4 -11.17 0.87 -0.02
CA GLN A 4 -10.38 0.73 1.21
C GLN A 4 -8.89 0.76 0.88
N ALA A 5 -8.17 1.77 1.36
CA ALA A 5 -6.72 1.83 1.24
C ALA A 5 -6.08 0.69 2.06
N GLN A 6 -5.26 -0.14 1.40
CA GLN A 6 -4.58 -1.27 2.06
C GLN A 6 -3.17 -0.90 2.52
N GLY A 7 -2.44 -0.14 1.70
CA GLY A 7 -1.04 0.17 1.95
C GLY A 7 -0.36 0.87 0.78
N VAL A 8 0.96 1.03 0.91
CA VAL A 8 1.84 1.58 -0.15
C VAL A 8 2.87 0.53 -0.54
N THR A 9 3.28 0.50 -1.81
CA THR A 9 4.30 -0.44 -2.28
C THR A 9 5.61 -0.23 -1.53
N SER A 10 6.15 -1.30 -0.93
CA SER A 10 7.45 -1.30 -0.26
C SER A 10 8.56 -1.72 -1.23
N GLY A 11 8.27 -2.72 -2.06
CA GLY A 11 9.20 -3.26 -3.03
C GLY A 11 8.63 -4.52 -3.70
N GLY A 12 9.44 -5.19 -4.49
CA GLY A 12 9.04 -6.39 -5.21
C GLY A 12 10.20 -7.06 -5.93
N TRP A 13 9.94 -8.22 -6.51
CA TRP A 13 10.85 -8.91 -7.43
C TRP A 13 10.12 -9.32 -8.71
N GLY A 14 10.86 -9.50 -9.81
CA GLY A 14 10.30 -9.85 -11.11
C GLY A 14 9.79 -8.62 -11.87
N ASN A 15 8.80 -8.83 -12.76
CA ASN A 15 8.21 -7.75 -13.58
C ASN A 15 6.77 -8.11 -14.01
N CYS A 16 6.09 -7.14 -14.65
CA CYS A 16 4.70 -7.31 -15.07
C CYS A 16 4.50 -8.27 -16.26
N THR A 17 5.56 -8.70 -16.95
CA THR A 17 5.49 -9.56 -18.15
C THR A 17 5.73 -11.03 -17.84
N SER A 18 6.76 -11.34 -17.03
CA SER A 18 7.13 -12.71 -16.65
C SER A 18 6.59 -13.13 -15.28
N GLY A 19 5.88 -12.24 -14.60
CA GLY A 19 5.43 -12.44 -13.22
C GLY A 19 6.45 -11.94 -12.20
N GLY A 20 5.96 -11.81 -10.97
CA GLY A 20 6.69 -11.27 -9.84
C GLY A 20 5.80 -11.16 -8.61
N GLU A 21 6.41 -10.77 -7.50
CA GLU A 21 5.70 -10.51 -6.24
C GLU A 21 5.95 -9.08 -5.81
N THR A 22 4.94 -8.45 -5.23
CA THR A 22 5.01 -7.09 -4.70
C THR A 22 4.55 -7.12 -3.26
N TRP A 23 5.35 -6.49 -2.39
CA TRP A 23 5.02 -6.32 -0.99
C TRP A 23 4.59 -4.89 -0.73
N TYR A 24 3.72 -4.71 0.26
CA TYR A 24 3.23 -3.41 0.65
C TYR A 24 3.39 -3.19 2.15
N GLN A 25 3.58 -1.93 2.52
CA GLN A 25 3.52 -1.44 3.88
C GLN A 25 2.06 -1.07 4.21
N PRO A 26 1.44 -1.65 5.26
CA PRO A 26 0.06 -1.33 5.65
C PRO A 26 -0.16 0.16 5.95
N ILE A 27 -1.31 0.71 5.52
CA ILE A 27 -1.56 2.15 5.59
C ILE A 27 -1.78 2.67 7.02
N ASN A 28 -2.36 1.85 7.90
CA ASN A 28 -2.69 2.25 9.28
C ASN A 28 -1.43 2.62 10.08
N GLU A 29 -0.31 1.91 9.86
CA GLU A 29 0.95 2.22 10.54
C GLU A 29 1.49 3.60 10.16
N ILE A 30 1.40 3.96 8.87
CA ILE A 30 1.84 5.26 8.36
C ILE A 30 0.97 6.39 8.92
N LEU A 31 -0.36 6.22 8.88
CA LEU A 31 -1.30 7.22 9.40
C LEU A 31 -1.09 7.46 10.90
N ASN A 32 -0.92 6.39 11.69
CA ASN A 32 -0.69 6.48 13.13
C ASN A 32 0.65 7.15 13.47
N ARG A 33 1.72 6.83 12.73
CA ARG A 33 3.06 7.42 12.95
C ARG A 33 3.07 8.93 12.75
N TYR A 34 2.29 9.43 11.80
CA TYR A 34 2.31 10.85 11.42
C TYR A 34 1.05 11.63 11.84
N GLY A 35 0.10 11.01 12.54
CA GLY A 35 -1.15 11.66 12.95
C GLY A 35 -2.00 12.12 11.76
N LEU A 36 -1.97 11.39 10.65
CA LEU A 36 -2.66 11.74 9.41
C LEU A 36 -4.02 11.07 9.30
N ARG A 37 -4.88 11.64 8.46
CA ARG A 37 -6.18 11.06 8.10
C ARG A 37 -6.29 10.95 6.59
N LEU A 38 -6.76 9.80 6.11
CA LEU A 38 -7.10 9.64 4.71
C LEU A 38 -8.36 10.45 4.39
N HIS A 39 -8.28 11.36 3.41
CA HIS A 39 -9.46 12.02 2.88
C HIS A 39 -10.14 11.07 1.88
N THR A 40 -11.40 10.78 2.13
CA THR A 40 -12.28 10.02 1.23
C THR A 40 -13.32 10.95 0.61
N ALA A 41 -13.78 10.66 -0.61
CA ALA A 41 -14.86 11.41 -1.27
C ALA A 41 -16.22 11.18 -0.60
#